data_AF-A0A816BG85-F1
#
_entry.id   AF-A0A816BG85-F1
#
_cell.length_a   1.000
_cell.length_b   1.000
_cell.length_c   1.000
_cell.angle_alpha   90.00
_cell.angle_beta   90.00
_cell.angle_gamma   90.00
#
_symmetry.space_group_name_H-M   'P 1'
#
loop_
_entity.id
_entity.type
_entity.pdbx_description
1 polymer ?
#
loop_
_entity_poly.entity_id
_entity_poly.type
_entity_poly.pdbx_seq_one_letter_code
_entity_poly.pdbx_strand_id
1 'polypeptide(L)'
;PTYTSKAFLYILNHGGYAILSAGRNPYDSYDFDLDDSAINRRREQLQNDLIEHAYLFSTIRGVYEGIEETSFFVSLFNNTIEQIYEIMSLGMKYNQESVIYVGQERHQSLVEQQLIYINGALNGSYISGNGFKIFLPSSSMNDNYSEVNVCPVNKFVFTLIFDFNYSYKYDRQRFVQINKSIKRNMSSEKEAVRQANVIPQRQQIFFSVS
;
A
#
# COMPACT_ATOMS: atom_id res chain seq x y z
N PRO A 1 8.98 -14.27 -5.87
CA PRO A 1 9.73 -13.01 -5.79
C PRO A 1 9.42 -12.10 -6.99
N THR A 2 8.86 -10.92 -6.72
CA THR A 2 8.40 -9.98 -7.77
C THR A 2 9.56 -9.24 -8.44
N TYR A 3 10.60 -8.90 -7.68
CA TYR A 3 11.71 -8.06 -8.12
C TYR A 3 13.02 -8.85 -8.20
N THR A 4 13.93 -8.45 -9.08
CA THR A 4 15.34 -8.85 -8.94
C THR A 4 16.02 -8.03 -7.86
N SER A 5 17.15 -8.50 -7.32
CA SER A 5 17.93 -7.73 -6.32
C SER A 5 18.27 -6.31 -6.81
N LYS A 6 18.70 -6.19 -8.07
CA LYS A 6 19.03 -4.90 -8.70
C LYS A 6 17.79 -4.01 -8.88
N ALA A 7 16.66 -4.59 -9.31
CA ALA A 7 15.42 -3.83 -9.48
C ALA A 7 14.88 -3.34 -8.14
N PHE A 8 14.93 -4.17 -7.09
CA PHE A 8 14.50 -3.78 -5.76
C PHE A 8 15.33 -2.63 -5.20
N LEU A 9 16.66 -2.73 -5.28
CA LEU A 9 17.57 -1.64 -4.90
C LEU A 9 17.31 -0.35 -5.69
N TYR A 10 17.01 -0.47 -6.99
CA TYR A 10 16.67 0.68 -7.81
C TYR A 10 15.39 1.35 -7.32
N ILE A 11 14.34 0.57 -7.01
CA ILE A 11 13.08 1.12 -6.48
C ILE A 11 13.31 1.80 -5.13
N LEU A 12 14.11 1.23 -4.24
CA LEU A 12 14.39 1.85 -2.95
C LEU A 12 15.10 3.21 -3.08
N ASN A 13 16.01 3.36 -4.06
CA ASN A 13 16.81 4.58 -4.23
C ASN A 13 16.16 5.64 -5.13
N HIS A 14 15.35 5.23 -6.11
CA HIS A 14 14.90 6.08 -7.22
C HIS A 14 13.42 5.89 -7.56
N GLY A 15 12.76 4.91 -6.96
CA GLY A 15 11.37 4.61 -7.23
C GLY A 15 10.43 5.29 -6.25
N GLY A 16 9.15 5.14 -6.53
CA GLY A 16 8.11 5.28 -5.53
C GLY A 16 7.69 3.92 -4.99
N TYR A 17 7.38 3.86 -3.70
CA TYR A 17 6.76 2.70 -3.11
C TYR A 17 5.91 3.07 -1.89
N ALA A 18 4.98 2.19 -1.55
CA ALA A 18 4.29 2.20 -0.27
C ALA A 18 4.51 0.87 0.46
N ILE A 19 4.41 0.90 1.78
CA ILE A 19 4.26 -0.31 2.60
C ILE A 19 2.90 -0.24 3.26
N LEU A 20 2.09 -1.26 2.97
CA LEU A 20 0.75 -1.45 3.50
C LEU A 20 0.68 -2.78 4.24
N SER A 21 0.10 -2.81 5.42
CA SER A 21 -0.17 -4.06 6.15
C SER A 21 -1.66 -4.32 6.33
N ALA A 22 -2.00 -5.53 6.72
CA ALA A 22 -3.35 -5.86 7.18
C ALA A 22 -3.27 -6.48 8.58
N GLY A 23 -2.24 -6.09 9.33
CA GLY A 23 -1.98 -6.54 10.69
C GLY A 23 -2.98 -5.96 11.69
N ARG A 24 -2.70 -6.23 12.96
CA ARG A 24 -3.45 -5.69 14.09
C ARG A 24 -3.10 -4.21 14.27
N ASN A 25 -4.10 -3.38 14.55
CA ASN A 25 -3.85 -2.03 15.02
C ASN A 25 -3.70 -2.04 16.56
N PRO A 26 -2.51 -1.75 17.11
CA PRO A 26 -2.28 -1.85 18.56
C PRO A 26 -3.03 -0.80 19.38
N TYR A 27 -3.55 0.24 18.73
CA TYR A 27 -4.27 1.34 19.38
C TYR A 27 -5.80 1.20 19.27
N ASP A 28 -6.31 0.16 18.60
CA ASP A 28 -7.72 -0.18 18.55
C ASP A 28 -7.93 -1.50 19.28
N SER A 29 -8.63 -1.48 20.42
CA SER A 29 -8.80 -2.68 21.26
C SER A 29 -9.54 -3.81 20.54
N TYR A 30 -10.49 -3.48 19.66
CA TYR A 30 -11.22 -4.50 18.91
C TYR A 30 -10.34 -5.13 17.83
N ASP A 31 -9.50 -4.32 17.19
CA ASP A 31 -8.57 -4.78 16.16
C ASP A 31 -7.41 -5.59 16.74
N PHE A 32 -6.89 -5.16 17.89
CA PHE A 32 -5.82 -5.84 18.61
C PHE A 32 -6.20 -7.27 19.00
N ASP A 33 -7.46 -7.50 19.37
CA ASP A 33 -7.97 -8.81 19.79
C ASP A 33 -8.37 -9.72 18.62
N LEU A 34 -8.15 -9.31 17.37
CA LEU A 34 -8.45 -10.16 16.21
C LEU A 34 -7.58 -11.43 16.21
N ASP A 35 -8.23 -12.57 15.94
CA ASP A 35 -7.54 -13.83 15.76
C ASP A 35 -6.77 -13.89 14.43
N ASP A 36 -5.86 -14.86 14.32
CA ASP A 36 -5.02 -15.02 13.13
C ASP A 36 -5.84 -15.37 11.87
N SER A 37 -7.03 -15.96 12.01
CA SER A 37 -7.92 -16.27 10.88
C SER A 37 -8.51 -14.99 10.28
N ALA A 38 -8.97 -14.07 11.13
CA ALA A 38 -9.46 -12.77 10.74
C ALA A 38 -8.36 -11.92 10.08
N ILE A 39 -7.15 -11.91 10.67
CA ILE A 39 -5.99 -11.21 10.09
C ILE A 39 -5.60 -11.81 8.73
N ASN A 40 -5.57 -13.13 8.59
CA ASN A 40 -5.28 -13.77 7.32
C ASN A 40 -6.31 -13.43 6.24
N ARG A 41 -7.61 -13.44 6.58
CA ARG A 41 -8.67 -13.03 5.66
C ARG A 41 -8.53 -11.57 5.25
N ARG A 42 -8.21 -10.68 6.19
CA ARG A 42 -7.98 -9.26 5.93
C ARG A 42 -6.79 -9.06 4.98
N ARG A 43 -5.70 -9.80 5.19
CA ARG A 43 -4.52 -9.82 4.32
C ARG A 43 -4.85 -10.28 2.90
N GLU A 44 -5.63 -11.34 2.75
CA GLU A 44 -6.10 -11.80 1.44
C GLU A 44 -6.97 -10.76 0.74
N GLN A 45 -7.84 -10.08 1.49
CA GLN A 45 -8.65 -8.98 0.94
C GLN A 45 -7.76 -7.82 0.48
N LEU A 46 -6.78 -7.39 1.26
CA LEU A 46 -5.85 -6.33 0.85
C LEU A 46 -5.07 -6.74 -0.40
N GLN A 47 -4.62 -7.99 -0.47
CA GLN A 47 -3.96 -8.51 -1.66
C GLN A 47 -4.86 -8.43 -2.90
N ASN A 48 -6.13 -8.81 -2.77
CA ASN A 48 -7.10 -8.74 -3.87
C ASN A 48 -7.37 -7.30 -4.29
N ASP A 49 -7.53 -6.37 -3.35
CA ASP A 49 -7.66 -4.93 -3.63
C ASP A 49 -6.45 -4.40 -4.42
N LEU A 50 -5.23 -4.77 -4.03
CA LEU A 50 -4.02 -4.37 -4.74
C LEU A 50 -4.00 -4.91 -6.18
N ILE A 51 -4.48 -6.15 -6.39
CA ILE A 51 -4.63 -6.75 -7.73
C ILE A 51 -5.71 -6.02 -8.53
N GLU A 52 -6.87 -5.74 -7.94
CA GLU A 52 -7.98 -5.04 -8.59
C GLU A 52 -7.59 -3.63 -9.04
N HIS A 53 -6.73 -2.96 -8.26
CA HIS A 53 -6.18 -1.65 -8.57
C HIS A 53 -4.91 -1.71 -9.44
N ALA A 54 -4.55 -2.89 -9.95
CA ALA A 54 -3.41 -3.12 -10.85
C ALA A 54 -2.05 -2.69 -10.28
N TYR A 55 -1.88 -2.76 -8.96
CA TYR A 55 -0.60 -2.50 -8.32
C TYR A 55 0.39 -3.66 -8.53
N LEU A 56 1.66 -3.31 -8.76
CA LEU A 56 2.76 -4.26 -8.65
C LEU A 56 3.23 -4.30 -7.20
N PHE A 57 3.22 -5.46 -6.57
CA PHE A 57 3.62 -5.60 -5.18
C PHE A 57 4.41 -6.88 -4.89
N SER A 58 5.07 -6.91 -3.73
CA SER A 58 5.64 -8.13 -3.15
C SER A 58 5.33 -8.19 -1.66
N THR A 59 5.13 -9.39 -1.15
CA THR A 59 4.96 -9.62 0.29
C THR A 59 6.28 -9.39 1.00
N ILE A 60 6.21 -8.67 2.12
CA ILE A 60 7.34 -8.42 3.02
C ILE A 60 6.94 -8.83 4.44
N ARG A 61 7.92 -9.19 5.26
CA ARG A 61 7.74 -9.41 6.69
C ARG A 61 8.25 -8.18 7.42
N GLY A 62 7.40 -7.50 8.17
CA GLY A 62 7.77 -6.42 9.07
C GLY A 62 7.90 -6.92 10.51
N VAL A 63 8.79 -6.32 11.29
CA VAL A 63 8.79 -6.43 12.74
C VAL A 63 8.84 -5.02 13.30
N TYR A 64 7.79 -4.63 14.02
CA TYR A 64 7.63 -3.29 14.59
C TYR A 64 7.07 -3.42 16.01
N GLU A 65 7.72 -2.78 16.98
CA GLU A 65 7.44 -2.94 18.42
C GLU A 65 7.45 -4.41 18.87
N GLY A 66 8.28 -5.23 18.22
CA GLY A 66 8.39 -6.67 18.47
C GLY A 66 7.22 -7.50 17.93
N ILE A 67 6.26 -6.88 17.23
CA ILE A 67 5.15 -7.57 16.59
C ILE A 67 5.54 -7.88 15.15
N GLU A 68 5.50 -9.17 14.80
CA GLU A 68 5.66 -9.58 13.42
C GLU A 68 4.37 -9.35 12.63
N GLU A 69 4.51 -8.73 11.46
CA GLU A 69 3.41 -8.55 10.53
C GLU A 69 3.80 -8.94 9.10
N THR A 70 2.82 -9.43 8.35
CA THR A 70 2.95 -9.61 6.91
C THR A 70 2.37 -8.38 6.20
N SER A 71 3.22 -7.70 5.46
CA SER A 71 2.91 -6.45 4.78
C SER A 71 3.17 -6.59 3.28
N PHE A 72 2.79 -5.60 2.50
CA PHE A 72 2.97 -5.54 1.06
C PHE A 72 3.82 -4.32 0.72
N PHE A 73 4.94 -4.57 0.05
CA PHE A 73 5.71 -3.53 -0.63
C PHE A 73 5.08 -3.29 -1.99
N VAL A 74 4.49 -2.12 -2.18
CA VAL A 74 3.73 -1.73 -3.37
C VAL A 74 4.56 -0.73 -4.18
N SER A 75 4.89 -1.06 -5.42
CA SER A 75 5.59 -0.12 -6.32
C SER A 75 4.65 0.95 -6.84
N LEU A 76 5.09 2.20 -6.77
CA LEU A 76 4.37 3.38 -7.26
C LEU A 76 5.13 3.97 -8.44
N PHE A 77 4.58 3.79 -9.65
CA PHE A 77 5.26 4.18 -10.88
C PHE A 77 5.19 5.68 -11.17
N ASN A 78 4.08 6.34 -10.80
CA ASN A 78 3.83 7.71 -11.20
C ASN A 78 4.02 8.73 -10.07
N ASN A 79 3.99 8.28 -8.81
CA ASN A 79 4.08 9.13 -7.62
C ASN A 79 3.11 10.30 -7.67
N THR A 80 1.88 10.06 -8.12
CA THR A 80 0.87 11.11 -8.17
C THR A 80 0.20 11.28 -6.82
N ILE A 81 -0.35 12.46 -6.58
CA ILE A 81 -1.11 12.75 -5.37
C ILE A 81 -2.32 11.80 -5.23
N GLU A 82 -2.96 11.41 -6.34
CA GLU A 82 -4.07 10.46 -6.35
C GLU A 82 -3.63 9.08 -5.86
N GLN A 83 -2.45 8.60 -6.26
CA GLN A 83 -1.90 7.32 -5.77
C GLN A 83 -1.64 7.38 -4.26
N ILE A 84 -1.12 8.49 -3.74
CA ILE A 84 -0.95 8.66 -2.29
C ILE A 84 -2.28 8.51 -1.56
N TYR A 85 -3.32 9.20 -2.04
CA TYR A 85 -4.64 9.14 -1.42
C TYR A 85 -5.32 7.78 -1.53
N GLU A 86 -5.07 7.07 -2.62
CA GLU A 86 -5.53 5.69 -2.79
C GLU A 86 -4.85 4.75 -1.79
N ILE A 87 -3.53 4.84 -1.62
CA ILE A 87 -2.75 4.09 -0.62
C ILE A 87 -3.25 4.39 0.79
N MET A 88 -3.45 5.66 1.13
CA MET A 88 -4.03 6.05 2.43
C MET A 88 -5.45 5.48 2.61
N SER A 89 -6.27 5.48 1.55
CA SER A 89 -7.63 4.93 1.59
C SER A 89 -7.65 3.42 1.79
N LEU A 90 -6.73 2.69 1.16
CA LEU A 90 -6.53 1.27 1.42
C LEU A 90 -6.13 1.03 2.87
N GLY A 91 -5.17 1.80 3.39
CA GLY A 91 -4.79 1.67 4.80
C GLY A 91 -5.97 1.92 5.75
N MET A 92 -6.77 2.95 5.48
CA MET A 92 -7.98 3.23 6.27
C MET A 92 -9.00 2.08 6.19
N LYS A 93 -9.22 1.52 4.99
CA LYS A 93 -10.15 0.39 4.78
C LYS A 93 -9.77 -0.82 5.65
N TYR A 94 -8.48 -1.04 5.87
CA TYR A 94 -7.95 -2.16 6.65
C TYR A 94 -7.58 -1.80 8.10
N ASN A 95 -8.05 -0.64 8.59
CA ASN A 95 -7.85 -0.14 9.95
C ASN A 95 -6.39 -0.03 10.39
N GLN A 96 -5.45 0.12 9.45
CA GLN A 96 -4.04 0.37 9.79
C GLN A 96 -3.91 1.70 10.56
N GLU A 97 -3.00 1.77 11.52
CA GLU A 97 -2.71 3.04 12.21
C GLU A 97 -2.03 4.03 11.26
N SER A 98 -1.03 3.53 10.51
CA SER A 98 -0.23 4.32 9.59
C SER A 98 0.09 3.53 8.31
N VAL A 99 0.44 4.26 7.26
CA VAL A 99 0.99 3.72 6.02
C VAL A 99 2.33 4.38 5.74
N ILE A 100 3.26 3.64 5.15
CA ILE A 100 4.52 4.22 4.70
C ILE A 100 4.38 4.57 3.23
N TYR A 101 4.74 5.79 2.88
CA TYR A 101 4.86 6.27 1.52
C TYR A 101 6.27 6.77 1.26
N VAL A 102 6.85 6.38 0.13
CA VAL A 102 8.09 6.91 -0.40
C VAL A 102 7.85 7.30 -1.84
N GLY A 103 8.03 8.56 -2.16
CA GLY A 103 7.86 9.11 -3.49
C GLY A 103 9.05 9.96 -3.89
N GLN A 104 9.33 10.01 -5.18
CA GLN A 104 10.23 11.01 -5.74
C GLN A 104 9.39 11.99 -6.57
N GLU A 105 9.46 13.29 -6.26
CA GLU A 105 8.83 14.29 -7.11
C GLU A 105 9.51 14.31 -8.47
N ARG A 106 8.74 14.24 -9.56
CA ARG A 106 9.27 14.19 -10.94
C ARG A 106 10.20 15.36 -11.32
N HIS A 107 10.14 16.46 -10.58
CA HIS A 107 10.90 17.68 -10.87
C HIS A 107 11.90 18.06 -9.78
N GLN A 108 11.98 17.30 -8.68
CA GLN A 108 12.93 17.55 -7.60
C GLN A 108 13.72 16.27 -7.33
N SER A 109 15.03 16.39 -7.12
CA SER A 109 15.87 15.26 -6.68
C SER A 109 15.61 14.83 -5.24
N LEU A 110 14.48 15.24 -4.65
CA LEU A 110 14.11 14.95 -3.28
C LEU A 110 13.20 13.73 -3.25
N VAL A 111 13.63 12.74 -2.47
CA VAL A 111 12.80 11.61 -2.09
C VAL A 111 12.00 12.04 -0.86
N GLU A 112 10.69 12.08 -0.98
CA GLU A 112 9.78 12.25 0.15
C GLU A 112 9.50 10.88 0.74
N GLN A 113 9.96 10.66 1.96
CA GLN A 113 9.59 9.49 2.75
C GLN A 113 8.71 9.95 3.91
N GLN A 114 7.56 9.31 4.08
CA GLN A 114 6.53 9.72 5.01
C GLN A 114 5.94 8.48 5.69
N LEU A 115 5.89 8.50 7.02
CA LEU A 115 5.02 7.63 7.82
C LEU A 115 3.73 8.39 8.07
N ILE A 116 2.67 8.01 7.38
CA ILE A 116 1.40 8.75 7.33
C ILE A 116 0.40 8.11 8.28
N TYR A 117 0.01 8.83 9.33
CA TYR A 117 -1.02 8.37 10.27
C TYR A 117 -2.41 8.56 9.69
N ILE A 118 -3.12 7.46 9.51
CA ILE A 118 -4.44 7.40 8.86
C ILE A 118 -5.56 7.08 9.85
N ASN A 119 -5.23 6.50 11.01
CA ASN A 119 -6.14 6.25 12.12
C ASN A 119 -5.49 6.64 13.47
N GLY A 120 -6.23 6.53 14.57
CA GLY A 120 -5.73 6.83 15.92
C GLY A 120 -5.59 8.33 16.25
N ALA A 121 -4.89 8.63 17.35
CA ALA A 121 -4.74 9.99 17.87
C ALA A 121 -3.96 10.93 16.94
N LEU A 122 -3.08 10.36 16.11
CA LEU A 122 -2.22 11.07 15.17
C LEU A 122 -2.84 11.19 13.78
N ASN A 123 -4.08 10.74 13.56
CA ASN A 123 -4.75 10.78 12.25
C ASN A 123 -4.63 12.16 11.56
N GLY A 124 -4.22 12.14 10.29
CA GLY A 124 -4.02 13.34 9.47
C GLY A 124 -2.69 14.03 9.74
N SER A 125 -1.75 13.35 10.39
CA SER A 125 -0.36 13.79 10.51
C SER A 125 0.59 12.81 9.83
N TYR A 126 1.83 13.23 9.63
CA TYR A 126 2.90 12.36 9.15
C TYR A 126 4.23 12.71 9.79
N ILE A 127 5.13 11.73 9.76
CA ILE A 127 6.54 11.88 10.12
C ILE A 127 7.38 11.76 8.86
N SER A 128 8.29 12.70 8.65
CA SER A 128 9.24 12.65 7.53
C SER A 128 10.33 11.62 7.79
N GLY A 129 10.84 10.98 6.74
CA GLY A 129 12.00 10.11 6.80
C GLY A 129 13.12 10.53 5.86
N ASN A 130 14.27 9.89 6.02
CA ASN A 130 15.49 10.17 5.30
C ASN A 130 16.19 8.88 4.86
N GLY A 131 15.58 8.20 3.89
CA GLY A 131 16.09 7.00 3.27
C GLY A 131 15.97 5.73 4.11
N PHE A 132 16.88 4.81 3.84
CA PHE A 132 16.86 3.45 4.37
C PHE A 132 18.28 2.95 4.64
N LYS A 133 18.40 1.92 5.48
CA LYS A 133 19.64 1.13 5.64
C LYS A 133 19.37 -0.31 5.31
N ILE A 134 20.28 -0.92 4.56
CA ILE A 134 20.26 -2.36 4.28
C ILE A 134 21.16 -3.06 5.29
N PHE A 135 20.69 -4.19 5.78
CA PHE A 135 21.42 -5.06 6.69
C PHE A 135 21.75 -6.37 6.00
N LEU A 136 22.88 -6.95 6.39
CA LEU A 136 23.21 -8.30 6.01
C LEU A 136 22.23 -9.27 6.70
N PRO A 137 21.82 -10.37 6.06
CA PRO A 137 20.89 -11.34 6.66
C PRO A 137 21.36 -11.94 8.01
N SER A 138 22.65 -11.85 8.33
CA SER A 138 23.24 -12.30 9.59
C SER A 138 23.20 -11.27 10.73
N SER A 139 22.68 -10.07 10.48
CA SER A 139 22.52 -9.03 11.50
C SER A 139 21.32 -9.37 12.39
N SER A 140 21.54 -9.55 13.69
CA SER A 140 20.44 -9.72 14.65
C SER A 140 19.74 -8.39 14.89
N MET A 141 18.78 -8.04 14.04
CA MET A 141 17.81 -7.00 14.36
C MET A 141 16.60 -7.64 15.01
N ASN A 142 16.19 -7.07 16.14
CA ASN A 142 15.04 -7.57 16.90
C ASN A 142 13.77 -6.77 16.59
N ASP A 143 13.89 -5.58 15.98
CA ASP A 143 12.77 -4.69 15.76
C ASP A 143 13.05 -3.62 14.68
N ASN A 144 12.00 -2.95 14.21
CA ASN A 144 11.98 -1.85 13.24
C ASN A 144 12.63 -2.19 11.90
N TYR A 145 12.25 -3.32 11.31
CA TYR A 145 12.79 -3.73 10.01
C TYR A 145 11.78 -4.43 9.12
N SER A 146 12.11 -4.47 7.83
CA SER A 146 11.38 -5.19 6.79
C SER A 146 12.29 -6.21 6.11
N GLU A 147 11.77 -7.41 5.88
CA GLU A 147 12.40 -8.46 5.06
C GLU A 147 11.62 -8.69 3.77
N VAL A 148 12.33 -8.80 2.65
CA VAL A 148 11.75 -9.17 1.36
C VAL A 148 12.59 -10.23 0.66
N ASN A 149 11.91 -11.16 0.00
CA ASN A 149 12.54 -12.14 -0.88
C ASN A 149 12.55 -11.61 -2.32
N VAL A 150 13.74 -11.46 -2.91
CA VAL A 150 13.94 -11.01 -4.30
C VAL A 150 14.57 -12.13 -5.14
N CYS A 151 14.60 -11.96 -6.46
CA CYS A 151 15.15 -12.90 -7.44
C CYS A 151 16.62 -12.54 -7.81
N PRO A 152 17.50 -13.53 -8.05
CA PRO A 152 17.39 -14.93 -7.60
C PRO A 152 17.24 -14.96 -6.07
N VAL A 153 16.59 -16.00 -5.52
CA VAL A 153 16.10 -16.08 -4.11
C VAL A 153 17.13 -15.56 -3.11
N ASN A 154 17.05 -14.27 -2.83
CA ASN A 154 17.92 -13.53 -1.92
C ASN A 154 17.02 -12.82 -0.92
N LYS A 155 17.41 -12.86 0.35
CA LYS A 155 16.74 -12.09 1.39
C LYS A 155 17.39 -10.72 1.50
N PHE A 156 16.59 -9.66 1.40
CA PHE A 156 16.98 -8.31 1.76
C PHE A 156 16.33 -7.94 3.08
N VAL A 157 17.12 -7.40 3.99
CA VAL A 157 16.66 -6.84 5.26
C VAL A 157 16.96 -5.35 5.22
N PHE A 158 15.97 -4.50 5.48
CA PHE A 158 16.17 -3.06 5.51
C PHE A 158 15.34 -2.39 6.59
N THR A 159 15.80 -1.24 7.07
CA THR A 159 15.03 -0.34 7.94
C THR A 159 14.84 0.99 7.23
N LEU A 160 13.75 1.65 7.56
CA LEU A 160 13.41 2.98 7.10
C LEU A 160 13.76 3.98 8.21
N ILE A 161 14.42 5.08 7.83
CA ILE A 161 14.86 6.08 8.81
C ILE A 161 13.80 7.17 8.88
N PHE A 162 13.10 7.29 10.00
CA PHE A 162 12.12 8.36 10.25
C PHE A 162 12.63 9.35 11.30
N ASP A 163 12.28 10.62 11.15
CA ASP A 163 12.61 11.69 12.08
C ASP A 163 11.44 11.97 13.03
N PHE A 164 11.36 11.19 14.11
CA PHE A 164 10.31 11.30 15.12
C PHE A 164 10.36 12.59 15.96
N ASN A 165 11.32 13.49 15.73
CA ASN A 165 11.37 14.77 16.42
C ASN A 165 10.29 15.74 15.93
N TYR A 166 9.77 15.54 14.71
CA TYR A 166 8.82 16.44 14.08
C TYR A 166 7.63 15.66 13.49
N SER A 167 6.43 16.18 13.76
CA SER A 167 5.19 15.71 13.12
C SER A 167 4.58 16.85 12.31
N TYR A 168 4.19 16.55 11.08
CA TYR A 168 3.57 17.48 10.14
C TYR A 168 2.09 17.14 9.98
N LYS A 169 1.26 18.10 9.56
CA LYS A 169 -0.17 17.87 9.30
C LYS A 169 -0.44 17.78 7.81
N TYR A 170 -1.24 16.79 7.39
CA TYR A 170 -1.85 16.79 6.07
C TYR A 170 -3.03 17.78 6.04
N ASP A 171 -3.22 18.44 4.90
CA ASP A 171 -4.45 19.19 4.64
C ASP A 171 -5.63 18.22 4.50
N ARG A 172 -6.36 18.06 5.61
CA ARG A 172 -7.51 17.16 5.74
C ARG A 172 -8.64 17.52 4.76
N GLN A 173 -8.80 18.79 4.38
CA GLN A 173 -9.86 19.18 3.45
C GLN A 173 -9.57 18.64 2.05
N ARG A 174 -8.31 18.74 1.62
CA ARG A 174 -7.85 18.19 0.34
C ARG A 174 -7.98 16.66 0.30
N PHE A 175 -7.62 15.98 1.38
CA PHE A 175 -7.79 14.52 1.52
C PHE A 175 -9.26 14.08 1.36
N VAL A 176 -10.19 14.72 2.08
CA VAL A 176 -11.62 14.37 2.04
C VAL A 176 -12.24 14.65 0.66
N GLN A 177 -11.85 15.75 0.01
CA GLN A 177 -12.34 16.10 -1.31
C GLN A 177 -11.89 15.09 -2.37
N ILE A 178 -10.62 14.70 -2.35
CA ILE A 178 -10.07 13.76 -3.34
C ILE A 178 -10.65 12.36 -3.14
N ASN A 179 -10.82 11.89 -1.90
CA ASN A 179 -11.50 10.63 -1.65
C ASN A 179 -12.95 10.59 -2.12
N LYS A 180 -13.68 11.70 -2.00
CA LYS A 180 -15.02 11.81 -2.60
C LYS A 180 -14.97 11.71 -4.12
N SER A 181 -13.98 12.32 -4.76
CA SER A 181 -13.81 12.27 -6.22
C SER A 181 -13.40 10.87 -6.72
N ILE A 182 -12.43 10.21 -6.05
CA ILE A 182 -12.00 8.85 -6.37
C ILE A 182 -13.19 7.89 -6.29
N LYS A 183 -13.97 7.93 -5.19
CA LYS A 183 -15.16 7.08 -5.04
C LYS A 183 -16.19 7.29 -6.16
N ARG A 184 -16.42 8.54 -6.59
CA ARG A 184 -17.34 8.84 -7.70
C ARG A 184 -16.83 8.25 -9.03
N ASN A 185 -15.55 8.44 -9.35
CA ASN A 185 -14.96 7.96 -10.59
C ASN A 185 -14.97 6.42 -10.67
N MET A 186 -14.61 5.74 -9.59
CA MET A 186 -14.65 4.27 -9.53
C MET A 186 -16.08 3.72 -9.65
N SER A 187 -17.09 4.40 -9.07
CA SER A 187 -18.49 4.01 -9.24
C SER A 187 -18.94 4.16 -10.70
N SER A 188 -18.58 5.28 -11.36
CA SER A 188 -18.94 5.48 -12.77
C SER A 188 -18.24 4.49 -13.72
N GLU A 189 -16.98 4.13 -13.47
CA GLU A 189 -16.27 3.14 -14.27
C GLU A 189 -16.85 1.74 -14.08
N LYS A 190 -17.16 1.33 -12.84
CA LYS A 190 -17.82 0.04 -12.58
C LYS A 190 -19.20 -0.02 -13.24
N GLU A 191 -19.93 1.09 -13.30
CA GLU A 191 -21.22 1.18 -13.97
C GLU A 191 -21.09 1.15 -15.50
N ALA A 192 -20.09 1.84 -16.07
CA ALA A 192 -19.77 1.79 -17.50
C ALA A 192 -19.33 0.39 -17.95
N VAL A 193 -18.49 -0.29 -17.18
CA VAL A 193 -18.06 -1.67 -17.44
C VAL A 193 -19.24 -2.65 -17.32
N ARG A 194 -20.14 -2.45 -16.35
CA ARG A 194 -21.37 -3.24 -16.25
C ARG A 194 -22.28 -3.04 -17.46
N GLN A 195 -22.49 -1.80 -17.90
CA GLN A 195 -23.31 -1.49 -19.08
C GLN A 195 -22.68 -2.02 -20.38
N ALA A 196 -21.36 -1.95 -20.52
CA ALA A 196 -20.64 -2.49 -21.68
C ALA A 196 -20.68 -4.03 -21.76
N ASN A 197 -20.81 -4.71 -20.62
CA ASN A 197 -20.92 -6.18 -20.55
C ASN A 197 -22.36 -6.71 -20.64
N VAL A 198 -23.37 -5.84 -20.76
CA VAL A 198 -24.72 -6.25 -21.17
C VAL A 198 -24.69 -6.49 -22.68
N ILE A 199 -24.36 -7.70 -23.09
CA ILE A 199 -24.53 -8.15 -24.48
C ILE A 199 -26.03 -8.03 -24.81
N PRO A 200 -26.44 -7.25 -25.83
CA PRO A 200 -27.83 -7.28 -26.26
C PRO A 200 -28.12 -8.71 -26.71
N GLN A 201 -29.11 -9.35 -26.09
CA GLN A 201 -29.63 -10.64 -26.54
C GLN A 201 -30.01 -10.47 -28.02
N ARG A 202 -29.15 -10.97 -28.91
CA ARG A 202 -29.44 -11.00 -30.34
C ARG A 202 -30.76 -11.74 -30.50
N GLN A 203 -31.75 -11.06 -31.06
CA GLN A 203 -32.93 -11.69 -31.65
C GLN A 203 -32.43 -12.83 -32.54
N GLN A 204 -32.79 -14.06 -32.17
CA GLN A 204 -32.62 -15.21 -33.06
C GLN A 204 -33.55 -14.99 -34.25
N ILE A 205 -33.00 -14.49 -35.35
CA ILE A 205 -33.69 -14.46 -36.64
C ILE A 205 -33.72 -15.90 -37.13
N PHE A 206 -34.87 -16.56 -36.97
CA PHE A 206 -35.16 -17.83 -37.62
C PHE A 206 -35.31 -17.57 -39.12
N PHE A 207 -34.35 -18.05 -39.92
CA PHE A 207 -34.58 -18.24 -41.35
C PHE A 207 -35.26 -19.60 -41.53
N SER A 208 -36.56 -19.58 -41.80
CA SER A 208 -37.26 -20.73 -42.37
C SER A 208 -36.85 -20.84 -43.84
N VAL A 209 -36.21 -21.94 -44.21
CA VAL A 209 -36.01 -22.31 -45.61
C VAL A 209 -37.17 -23.22 -46.03
N SER A 210 -37.78 -22.87 -47.16
CA SER A 210 -38.90 -23.55 -47.81
C SER A 210 -38.59 -24.99 -48.23
#